data_AF-A0A178INA9-F1
#
_entry.id   AF-A0A178INA9-F1
#
_cell.length_a   1.000
_cell.length_b   1.000
_cell.length_c   1.000
_cell.angle_alpha   90.00
_cell.angle_beta   90.00
_cell.angle_gamma   90.00
#
_symmetry.space_group_name_H-M   'P 1'
#
loop_
_entity.id
_entity.type
_entity.pdbx_description
1 polymer ?
#
loop_
_entity_poly.entity_id
_entity_poly.type
_entity_poly.pdbx_seq_one_letter_code
_entity_poly.pdbx_strand_id
1 'polypeptide(L)'
;MTVFVSYTHDSMEHDARVLALAKELRHRGFDCDLDQFHANQSWPTWMENRIAWAEKVIVVCTETYLRRWQNNEKPGIGLGAQWESLLTRQWLYESPEVHNKFVPMVFDRSDLQYIPMPLRDVTRIVITDGYDGLVRRLLDIPPAEAPPVRTAVPQLSLAPDFFTAGAQEHTPHAGLHPEAEELISNLLPISTPEIIRTAKVVRKKKGGPFPAELERSWTQTGKTEPRPVGFWIDDGVLHTFEDLDGVVWRDLFRRGVLVAHTPIPTKTWSQSNSFADQGRFIKLLNKSLHQLCAESQTEATLGYSKQMKCWLFQAQAGRRIGHLKTRAIKLNASRMIYKAIKNKLSDDPEAIQHWQHEAFRYKFQRFGSAWYLVLTPYWAFTSDGVESPSRWQKKSSANMRKPEKNRAVLGHVLFWASVLCRDADLLRSAPKLQIHPPVRLGVTPSIRDVDWLKVAKEAERTELEADLAAEVLL
;
A
#
# COMPACT_ATOMS: atom_id res chain seq x y z
N MET A 1 4.78 -11.82 31.66
CA MET A 1 4.09 -11.34 30.45
C MET A 1 2.97 -10.41 30.85
N THR A 2 2.96 -9.22 30.26
CA THR A 2 1.91 -8.20 30.48
C THR A 2 0.77 -8.37 29.47
N VAL A 3 -0.46 -8.36 29.97
CA VAL A 3 -1.68 -8.54 29.17
C VAL A 3 -2.63 -7.38 29.40
N PHE A 4 -3.15 -6.79 28.34
CA PHE A 4 -4.19 -5.76 28.43
C PHE A 4 -5.48 -6.24 27.79
N VAL A 5 -6.61 -6.01 28.46
CA VAL A 5 -7.94 -6.38 27.94
C VAL A 5 -8.66 -5.13 27.43
N SER A 6 -8.84 -5.06 26.11
CA SER A 6 -9.61 -4.02 25.43
C SER A 6 -11.02 -4.55 25.12
N TYR A 7 -12.05 -3.87 25.64
CA TYR A 7 -13.45 -4.24 25.45
C TYR A 7 -14.36 -3.00 25.41
N THR A 8 -15.65 -3.21 25.17
CA THR A 8 -16.71 -2.19 25.26
C THR A 8 -17.59 -2.44 26.48
N HIS A 9 -17.99 -1.37 27.17
CA HIS A 9 -19.10 -1.44 28.13
C HIS A 9 -20.44 -1.67 27.40
N ASP A 10 -20.80 -2.93 27.20
CA ASP A 10 -22.01 -3.35 26.49
C ASP A 10 -23.19 -3.52 27.43
N SER A 11 -22.95 -4.19 28.56
CA SER A 11 -23.93 -4.46 29.62
C SER A 11 -23.20 -4.80 30.91
N MET A 12 -23.89 -4.69 32.06
CA MET A 12 -23.32 -5.10 33.36
C MET A 12 -22.88 -6.57 33.36
N GLU A 13 -23.59 -7.43 32.63
CA GLU A 13 -23.22 -8.84 32.48
C GLU A 13 -21.93 -9.00 31.67
N HIS A 14 -21.79 -8.27 30.56
CA HIS A 14 -20.56 -8.27 29.77
C HIS A 14 -19.36 -7.80 30.60
N ASP A 15 -19.52 -6.69 31.33
CA ASP A 15 -18.47 -6.13 32.19
C ASP A 15 -18.03 -7.13 33.27
N ALA A 16 -18.98 -7.84 33.87
CA ALA A 16 -18.70 -8.90 34.85
C ALA A 16 -17.93 -10.07 34.24
N ARG A 17 -18.25 -10.47 33.00
CA ARG A 17 -17.54 -11.54 32.27
C ARG A 17 -16.12 -11.13 31.92
N VAL A 18 -15.91 -9.88 31.49
CA VAL A 18 -14.57 -9.33 31.21
C VAL A 18 -13.73 -9.24 32.48
N LEU A 19 -14.33 -8.80 33.59
CA LEU A 19 -13.66 -8.77 34.89
C LEU A 19 -13.26 -10.18 35.36
N ALA A 20 -14.15 -11.17 35.20
CA ALA A 20 -13.87 -12.55 35.54
C ALA A 20 -12.70 -13.11 34.69
N LEU A 21 -12.68 -12.84 33.39
CA LEU A 21 -11.57 -13.18 32.49
C LEU A 21 -10.23 -12.62 33.01
N ALA A 22 -10.17 -11.34 33.33
CA ALA A 22 -8.92 -10.74 33.78
C ALA A 22 -8.46 -11.27 35.15
N LYS A 23 -9.41 -11.49 36.08
CA LYS A 23 -9.11 -12.14 37.38
C LYS A 23 -8.55 -13.55 37.19
N GLU A 24 -9.14 -14.33 36.28
CA GLU A 24 -8.67 -15.68 35.95
C GLU A 24 -7.26 -15.66 35.35
N LEU A 25 -6.98 -14.73 34.43
CA LEU A 25 -5.64 -14.55 33.86
C LEU A 25 -4.62 -14.17 34.95
N ARG A 26 -4.97 -13.29 35.90
CA ARG A 26 -4.10 -12.97 37.04
C ARG A 26 -3.90 -14.19 37.95
N HIS A 27 -4.93 -14.99 38.19
CA HIS A 27 -4.81 -16.24 38.97
C HIS A 27 -3.84 -17.24 38.31
N ARG A 28 -3.80 -17.26 36.98
CA ARG A 28 -2.86 -18.08 36.18
C ARG A 28 -1.46 -17.48 36.01
N GLY A 29 -1.17 -16.34 36.64
CA GLY A 29 0.16 -15.73 36.66
C GLY A 29 0.46 -14.70 35.55
N PHE A 30 -0.55 -14.28 34.76
CA PHE A 30 -0.38 -13.17 33.82
C PHE A 30 -0.54 -11.82 34.53
N ASP A 31 0.31 -10.84 34.21
CA ASP A 31 0.11 -9.47 34.67
C ASP A 31 -0.95 -8.80 33.79
N CYS A 32 -2.22 -9.13 34.08
CA CYS A 32 -3.37 -8.69 33.30
C CYS A 32 -3.98 -7.42 33.88
N ASP A 33 -4.18 -6.39 33.06
CA ASP A 33 -4.78 -5.11 33.44
C ASP A 33 -6.01 -4.77 32.56
N LEU A 34 -6.98 -4.05 33.14
CA LEU A 34 -8.16 -3.48 32.45
C LEU A 34 -8.67 -2.24 33.19
N ASP A 35 -9.58 -1.49 32.56
CA ASP A 35 -10.10 -0.23 33.11
C ASP A 35 -10.80 -0.38 34.47
N GLN A 36 -11.56 -1.47 34.72
CA GLN A 36 -12.29 -1.69 35.97
C GLN A 36 -11.40 -1.83 37.22
N PHE A 37 -10.08 -1.99 37.05
CA PHE A 37 -9.13 -1.95 38.17
C PHE A 37 -8.74 -0.53 38.60
N HIS A 38 -9.19 0.50 37.88
CA HIS A 38 -8.79 1.89 38.08
C HIS A 38 -10.01 2.79 38.34
N ALA A 39 -9.93 3.66 39.33
CA ALA A 39 -11.07 4.48 39.76
C ALA A 39 -11.18 5.86 39.07
N ASN A 40 -10.08 6.47 38.60
CA ASN A 40 -10.07 7.82 37.99
C ASN A 40 -8.83 8.07 37.12
N GLN A 41 -8.97 8.18 35.79
CA GLN A 41 -7.85 8.50 34.87
C GLN A 41 -8.27 9.31 33.63
N SER A 42 -7.30 9.94 32.96
CA SER A 42 -7.46 10.40 31.57
C SER A 42 -7.50 9.16 30.66
N TRP A 43 -8.70 8.62 30.44
CA TRP A 43 -8.92 7.37 29.73
C TRP A 43 -8.21 7.27 28.36
N PRO A 44 -8.16 8.33 27.52
CA PRO A 44 -7.47 8.23 26.24
C PRO A 44 -5.96 7.97 26.38
N THR A 45 -5.28 8.78 27.18
CA THR A 45 -3.82 8.68 27.39
C THR A 45 -3.46 7.41 28.16
N TRP A 46 -4.26 7.03 29.16
CA TRP A 46 -4.03 5.81 29.92
C TRP A 46 -4.05 4.58 29.02
N MET A 47 -5.02 4.51 28.12
CA MET A 47 -5.19 3.38 27.23
C MET A 47 -4.09 3.24 26.18
N GLU A 48 -3.65 4.35 25.58
CA GLU A 48 -2.47 4.35 24.70
C GLU A 48 -1.24 3.81 25.43
N ASN A 49 -1.03 4.26 26.67
CA ASN A 49 0.06 3.77 27.51
C ASN A 49 -0.09 2.28 27.84
N ARG A 50 -1.31 1.78 28.04
CA ARG A 50 -1.57 0.35 28.31
C ARG A 50 -1.35 -0.53 27.09
N ILE A 51 -1.74 -0.07 25.91
CA ILE A 51 -1.44 -0.77 24.66
C ILE A 51 0.07 -0.83 24.43
N ALA A 52 0.79 0.26 24.71
CA ALA A 52 2.25 0.29 24.60
C ALA A 52 2.93 -0.66 25.61
N TRP A 53 2.46 -0.67 26.86
CA TRP A 53 2.97 -1.52 27.95
C TRP A 53 2.71 -3.02 27.76
N ALA A 54 1.59 -3.39 27.16
CA ALA A 54 1.19 -4.79 27.03
C ALA A 54 1.99 -5.52 25.94
N GLU A 55 2.49 -6.71 26.28
CA GLU A 55 3.05 -7.67 25.33
C GLU A 55 1.93 -8.29 24.46
N LYS A 56 0.79 -8.61 25.08
CA LYS A 56 -0.40 -9.13 24.41
C LYS A 56 -1.62 -8.26 24.74
N VAL A 57 -2.40 -7.92 23.72
CA VAL A 57 -3.66 -7.17 23.86
C VAL A 57 -4.82 -8.07 23.46
N ILE A 58 -5.64 -8.45 24.43
CA ILE A 58 -6.89 -9.18 24.17
C ILE A 58 -7.94 -8.18 23.70
N VAL A 59 -8.54 -8.45 22.55
CA VAL A 59 -9.61 -7.63 21.97
C VAL A 59 -10.92 -8.41 22.07
N VAL A 60 -11.78 -8.02 23.00
CA VAL A 60 -13.08 -8.65 23.22
C VAL A 60 -14.06 -8.14 22.16
N CYS A 61 -14.33 -8.97 21.16
CA CYS A 61 -15.14 -8.59 20.00
C CYS A 61 -16.63 -8.85 20.26
N THR A 62 -17.43 -7.78 20.18
CA THR A 62 -18.91 -7.83 20.22
C THR A 62 -19.48 -6.97 19.10
N GLU A 63 -20.79 -7.05 18.86
CA GLU A 63 -21.46 -6.18 17.89
C GLU A 63 -21.23 -4.69 18.18
N THR A 64 -21.32 -4.32 19.46
CA THR A 64 -21.09 -2.95 19.91
C THR A 64 -19.63 -2.54 19.70
N TYR A 65 -18.67 -3.43 19.94
CA TYR A 65 -17.27 -3.21 19.62
C TYR A 65 -17.06 -2.95 18.13
N LEU A 66 -17.64 -3.77 17.25
CA LEU A 66 -17.53 -3.58 15.80
C LEU A 66 -18.18 -2.28 15.33
N ARG A 67 -19.39 -1.99 15.81
CA ARG A 67 -20.14 -0.77 15.45
C ARG A 67 -19.35 0.50 15.81
N ARG A 68 -18.75 0.51 17.00
CA ARG A 68 -17.89 1.61 17.47
C ARG A 68 -16.59 1.69 16.66
N TRP A 69 -15.98 0.56 16.32
CA TRP A 69 -14.81 0.51 15.42
C TRP A 69 -15.10 1.09 14.02
N GLN A 70 -16.34 0.94 13.51
CA GLN A 70 -16.75 1.45 12.18
C GLN A 70 -17.16 2.93 12.16
N ASN A 71 -17.15 3.64 13.30
CA ASN A 71 -17.70 5.00 13.45
C ASN A 71 -19.19 5.12 13.04
N ASN A 72 -20.01 4.08 13.29
CA ASN A 72 -21.41 4.00 12.84
C ASN A 72 -22.44 4.36 13.95
N GLU A 73 -22.13 5.27 14.89
CA GLU A 73 -23.09 5.66 15.93
C GLU A 73 -24.12 6.70 15.45
N LYS A 74 -25.37 6.55 15.92
CA LYS A 74 -26.42 7.57 15.75
C LYS A 74 -26.06 8.80 16.62
N PRO A 75 -26.17 10.03 16.11
CA PRO A 75 -25.91 11.23 16.91
C PRO A 75 -26.81 11.27 18.15
N GLY A 76 -26.22 11.36 19.35
CA GLY A 76 -26.95 11.69 20.58
C GLY A 76 -27.16 10.59 21.62
N ILE A 77 -26.60 9.39 21.47
CA ILE A 77 -26.59 8.37 22.55
C ILE A 77 -25.15 8.19 23.03
N GLY A 78 -24.79 8.83 24.15
CA GLY A 78 -23.49 8.67 24.80
C GLY A 78 -22.78 10.00 25.06
N LEU A 79 -23.23 10.73 26.08
CA LEU A 79 -22.44 11.80 26.69
C LEU A 79 -21.24 11.14 27.40
N GLY A 80 -20.04 11.30 26.82
CA GLY A 80 -18.78 11.03 27.51
C GLY A 80 -18.08 9.70 27.17
N ALA A 81 -17.65 9.52 25.92
CA ALA A 81 -16.40 8.85 25.52
C ALA A 81 -16.42 8.63 24.00
N GLN A 82 -16.00 9.64 23.23
CA GLN A 82 -15.72 9.44 21.82
C GLN A 82 -14.55 8.46 21.69
N TRP A 83 -14.76 7.40 20.92
CA TRP A 83 -13.93 6.20 20.76
C TRP A 83 -12.56 6.41 20.10
N GLU A 84 -12.02 7.64 20.07
CA GLU A 84 -10.73 7.97 19.44
C GLU A 84 -9.53 7.24 20.07
N SER A 85 -9.72 6.46 21.13
CA SER A 85 -8.63 5.95 21.96
C SER A 85 -8.55 4.42 22.14
N LEU A 86 -9.58 3.62 21.83
CA LEU A 86 -9.58 2.20 22.24
C LEU A 86 -8.64 1.28 21.44
N LEU A 87 -8.51 1.50 20.14
CA LEU A 87 -7.44 0.98 19.28
C LEU A 87 -7.35 1.97 18.14
N THR A 88 -6.35 2.84 18.08
CA THR A 88 -6.21 3.70 16.91
C THR A 88 -6.11 2.78 15.69
N ARG A 89 -6.97 2.95 14.68
CA ARG A 89 -6.87 2.23 13.39
C ARG A 89 -5.42 2.13 12.92
N GLN A 90 -4.64 3.17 13.21
CA GLN A 90 -3.21 3.24 13.00
C GLN A 90 -2.41 2.08 13.61
N TRP A 91 -2.60 1.70 14.87
CA TRP A 91 -1.87 0.58 15.52
C TRP A 91 -2.15 -0.77 14.85
N LEU A 92 -3.40 -1.04 14.47
CA LEU A 92 -3.83 -2.27 13.81
C LEU A 92 -3.44 -2.35 12.32
N TYR A 93 -3.19 -1.21 11.67
CA TYR A 93 -2.82 -1.17 10.25
C TYR A 93 -1.32 -0.94 10.01
N GLU A 94 -0.61 -0.28 10.93
CA GLU A 94 0.80 0.12 10.75
C GLU A 94 1.79 -0.77 11.52
N SER A 95 1.33 -1.64 12.44
CA SER A 95 2.24 -2.55 13.14
C SER A 95 2.46 -3.84 12.32
N PRO A 96 3.70 -4.18 11.92
CA PRO A 96 3.98 -5.48 11.28
C PRO A 96 3.71 -6.67 12.22
N GLU A 97 3.63 -6.42 13.53
CA GLU A 97 3.40 -7.41 14.58
C GLU A 97 1.92 -7.60 14.98
N VAL A 98 0.96 -7.08 14.19
CA VAL A 98 -0.48 -7.23 14.47
C VAL A 98 -0.86 -8.69 14.73
N HIS A 99 -0.29 -9.60 13.94
CA HIS A 99 -0.50 -11.05 14.07
C HIS A 99 -0.08 -11.61 15.42
N ASN A 100 0.89 -10.99 16.09
CA ASN A 100 1.43 -11.51 17.34
C ASN A 100 0.90 -10.79 18.59
N LYS A 101 0.76 -9.45 18.53
CA LYS A 101 0.40 -8.63 19.69
C LYS A 101 -1.10 -8.65 20.00
N PHE A 102 -1.96 -8.62 18.99
CA PHE A 102 -3.42 -8.55 19.19
C PHE A 102 -4.07 -9.93 19.12
N VAL A 103 -4.86 -10.26 20.14
CA VAL A 103 -5.55 -11.54 20.29
C VAL A 103 -7.06 -11.30 20.26
N PRO A 104 -7.74 -11.47 19.10
CA PRO A 104 -9.19 -11.33 19.03
C PRO A 104 -9.84 -12.49 19.77
N MET A 105 -10.73 -12.13 20.69
CA MET A 105 -11.42 -13.06 21.56
C MET A 105 -12.92 -12.79 21.51
N VAL A 106 -13.72 -13.84 21.49
CA VAL A 106 -15.16 -13.79 21.65
C VAL A 106 -15.61 -14.68 22.80
N PHE A 107 -16.71 -14.26 23.39
CA PHE A 107 -17.34 -14.95 24.51
C PHE A 107 -18.33 -16.02 24.04
N ASP A 108 -18.95 -15.82 22.87
CA ASP A 108 -19.85 -16.74 22.20
C ASP A 108 -19.42 -16.92 20.73
N ARG A 109 -19.70 -18.09 20.13
CA ARG A 109 -19.37 -18.35 18.72
C ARG A 109 -20.18 -17.47 17.76
N SER A 110 -21.38 -17.06 18.14
CA SER A 110 -22.21 -16.14 17.34
C SER A 110 -21.57 -14.76 17.16
N ASP A 111 -20.67 -14.36 18.06
CA ASP A 111 -19.97 -13.07 18.00
C ASP A 111 -18.77 -13.05 17.03
N LEU A 112 -18.41 -14.20 16.45
CA LEU A 112 -17.27 -14.31 15.52
C LEU A 112 -17.41 -13.39 14.30
N GLN A 113 -18.64 -13.07 13.89
CA GLN A 113 -18.92 -12.14 12.80
C GLN A 113 -18.52 -10.68 13.11
N TYR A 114 -18.43 -10.34 14.40
CA TYR A 114 -18.14 -8.99 14.88
C TYR A 114 -16.64 -8.70 15.01
N ILE A 115 -15.76 -9.66 14.64
CA ILE A 115 -14.32 -9.42 14.63
C ILE A 115 -13.96 -8.37 13.56
N PRO A 116 -13.27 -7.26 13.92
CA PRO A 116 -12.83 -6.25 12.98
C PRO A 116 -11.94 -6.83 11.87
N MET A 117 -12.08 -6.31 10.64
CA MET A 117 -11.38 -6.84 9.46
C MET A 117 -9.87 -7.07 9.64
N PRO A 118 -9.07 -6.17 10.27
CA PRO A 118 -7.64 -6.40 10.47
C PRO A 118 -7.29 -7.60 11.37
N LEU A 119 -8.24 -8.05 12.19
CA LEU A 119 -8.07 -9.16 13.13
C LEU A 119 -8.74 -10.45 12.65
N ARG A 120 -9.26 -10.49 11.41
CA ARG A 120 -9.87 -11.72 10.86
C ARG A 120 -8.84 -12.77 10.44
N ASP A 121 -7.63 -12.34 10.10
CA ASP A 121 -6.56 -13.19 9.58
C ASP A 121 -5.61 -13.71 10.68
N VAL A 122 -5.95 -13.50 11.95
CA VAL A 122 -5.16 -13.98 13.11
C VAL A 122 -5.92 -15.07 13.87
N THR A 123 -5.19 -15.92 14.61
CA THR A 123 -5.80 -16.97 15.44
C THR A 123 -6.75 -16.36 16.47
N ARG A 124 -8.04 -16.66 16.31
CA ARG A 124 -9.14 -16.21 17.16
C ARG A 124 -9.41 -17.16 18.31
N ILE A 125 -9.82 -16.60 19.46
CA ILE A 125 -10.12 -17.36 20.67
C ILE A 125 -11.62 -17.30 20.96
N VAL A 126 -12.20 -18.45 21.31
CA VAL A 126 -13.57 -18.56 21.80
C VAL A 126 -13.51 -19.12 23.22
N ILE A 127 -14.00 -18.35 24.21
CA ILE A 127 -13.87 -18.72 25.63
C ILE A 127 -14.83 -19.84 26.06
N THR A 128 -15.89 -20.12 25.28
CA THR A 128 -16.81 -21.25 25.55
C THR A 128 -16.10 -22.59 25.67
N ASP A 129 -14.92 -22.72 25.04
CA ASP A 129 -14.16 -23.96 24.95
C ASP A 129 -13.09 -24.06 26.09
N GLY A 130 -13.13 -23.14 27.06
CA GLY A 130 -12.19 -23.06 28.18
C GLY A 130 -11.02 -22.09 27.95
N TYR A 131 -10.22 -21.88 29.00
CA TYR A 131 -9.12 -20.89 28.99
C TYR A 131 -7.81 -21.41 28.38
N ASP A 132 -7.65 -22.73 28.21
CA ASP A 132 -6.37 -23.31 27.78
C ASP A 132 -5.95 -22.87 26.38
N GLY A 133 -6.92 -22.71 25.47
CA GLY A 133 -6.67 -22.15 24.14
C GLY A 133 -6.18 -20.70 24.19
N LEU A 134 -6.76 -19.88 25.08
CA LEU A 134 -6.31 -18.51 25.31
C LEU A 134 -4.89 -18.49 25.88
N VAL A 135 -4.62 -19.32 26.89
CA VAL A 135 -3.30 -19.41 27.55
C VAL A 135 -2.21 -19.79 26.56
N ARG A 136 -2.43 -20.84 25.75
CA ARG A 136 -1.48 -21.24 24.69
C ARG A 136 -1.23 -20.12 23.71
N ARG A 137 -2.29 -19.41 23.31
CA ARG A 137 -2.19 -18.29 22.38
C ARG A 137 -1.44 -17.10 22.95
N LEU A 138 -1.62 -16.80 24.23
CA LEU A 138 -0.91 -15.71 24.91
C LEU A 138 0.59 -16.05 25.03
N LEU A 139 0.94 -17.30 25.30
CA LEU A 139 2.33 -17.77 25.45
C LEU A 139 3.02 -18.16 24.13
N ASP A 140 2.33 -18.00 22.99
CA ASP A 140 2.78 -18.45 21.65
C ASP A 140 3.19 -19.94 21.61
N ILE A 141 2.50 -20.77 22.41
CA ILE A 141 2.68 -22.22 22.43
C ILE A 141 1.89 -22.83 21.27
N PRO A 142 2.54 -23.57 20.35
CA PRO A 142 1.84 -24.20 19.23
C PRO A 142 0.85 -25.26 19.73
N PRO A 143 -0.26 -25.52 19.00
CA PRO A 143 -1.28 -26.47 19.43
C PRO A 143 -0.81 -27.93 19.38
N ALA A 144 0.28 -28.21 18.66
CA ALA A 144 0.90 -29.52 18.56
C ALA A 144 2.42 -29.38 18.63
N GLU A 145 3.06 -30.34 19.28
CA GLU A 145 4.51 -30.50 19.23
C GLU A 145 4.90 -30.94 17.82
N ALA A 146 5.84 -30.21 17.20
CA ALA A 146 6.41 -30.66 15.94
C ALA A 146 7.24 -31.92 16.23
N PRO A 147 6.95 -33.08 15.62
CA PRO A 147 7.81 -34.24 15.78
C PRO A 147 9.23 -33.88 15.31
N PRO A 148 10.28 -34.48 15.90
CA PRO A 148 11.64 -34.23 15.47
C PRO A 148 11.76 -34.50 13.97
N VAL A 149 12.33 -33.53 13.25
CA VAL A 149 12.62 -33.70 11.83
C VAL A 149 13.55 -34.89 11.69
N ARG A 150 13.14 -35.93 10.94
CA ARG A 150 14.04 -37.04 10.62
C ARG A 150 15.26 -36.46 9.91
N THR A 151 16.46 -36.71 10.47
CA THR A 151 17.73 -36.28 9.88
C THR A 151 18.08 -37.04 8.59
N ALA A 152 17.39 -38.15 8.33
CA ALA A 152 17.40 -38.84 7.06
C ALA A 152 16.03 -38.72 6.40
N VAL A 153 15.97 -37.92 5.34
CA VAL A 153 14.95 -38.09 4.29
C VAL A 153 15.16 -39.52 3.75
N PRO A 154 14.11 -40.33 3.52
CA PRO A 154 14.28 -41.56 2.74
C PRO A 154 15.08 -41.19 1.50
N GLN A 155 16.14 -41.93 1.17
CA GLN A 155 16.69 -41.80 -0.18
C GLN A 155 15.52 -42.11 -1.10
N LEU A 156 14.97 -41.06 -1.72
CA LEU A 156 14.17 -41.19 -2.91
C LEU A 156 15.15 -41.76 -3.94
N SER A 157 15.26 -43.09 -3.96
CA SER A 157 15.85 -43.79 -5.07
C SER A 157 15.00 -43.38 -6.26
N LEU A 158 15.62 -42.62 -7.15
CA LEU A 158 15.03 -42.23 -8.40
C LEU A 158 14.52 -43.50 -9.09
N ALA A 159 13.42 -43.39 -9.84
CA ALA A 159 12.90 -44.54 -10.57
C ALA A 159 14.06 -45.23 -11.32
N PRO A 160 14.11 -46.57 -11.35
CA PRO A 160 15.03 -47.25 -12.25
C PRO A 160 14.81 -46.63 -13.63
N ASP A 161 15.87 -46.07 -14.21
CA ASP A 161 15.91 -45.28 -15.47
C ASP A 161 15.96 -43.74 -15.36
N PHE A 162 16.06 -43.14 -14.17
CA PHE A 162 16.17 -41.66 -14.09
C PHE A 162 17.48 -41.07 -14.67
N PHE A 163 18.57 -41.86 -14.68
CA PHE A 163 19.87 -41.44 -15.23
C PHE A 163 20.27 -42.22 -16.49
N THR A 164 19.39 -43.02 -17.10
CA THR A 164 19.72 -43.65 -18.38
C THR A 164 19.72 -42.60 -19.49
N ALA A 165 20.59 -42.75 -20.49
CA ALA A 165 20.69 -41.83 -21.63
C ALA A 165 19.37 -41.68 -22.40
N GLY A 166 18.44 -42.63 -22.28
CA GLY A 166 17.08 -42.54 -22.82
C GLY A 166 16.19 -41.50 -22.12
N ALA A 167 16.52 -41.04 -20.91
CA ALA A 167 15.81 -39.96 -20.23
C ALA A 167 16.08 -38.57 -20.86
N GLN A 168 17.13 -38.43 -21.68
CA GLN A 168 17.40 -37.20 -22.44
C GLN A 168 16.46 -37.02 -23.65
N GLU A 169 15.76 -38.08 -24.08
CA GLU A 169 14.78 -37.97 -25.18
C GLU A 169 13.39 -37.50 -24.72
N HIS A 170 13.18 -37.35 -23.41
CA HIS A 170 11.96 -36.71 -22.91
C HIS A 170 12.12 -35.20 -22.94
N THR A 171 11.38 -34.58 -23.86
CA THR A 171 11.01 -33.15 -23.90
C THR A 171 11.11 -32.50 -22.53
N PRO A 172 11.80 -31.35 -22.38
CA PRO A 172 12.00 -30.71 -21.09
C PRO A 172 10.68 -30.62 -20.35
N HIS A 173 10.58 -31.35 -19.24
CA HIS A 173 9.38 -31.41 -18.41
C HIS A 173 8.99 -29.97 -18.04
N ALA A 174 7.90 -29.47 -18.61
CA ALA A 174 7.32 -28.14 -18.38
C ALA A 174 7.95 -26.93 -19.12
N GLY A 175 8.65 -27.11 -20.24
CA GLY A 175 9.07 -25.99 -21.09
C GLY A 175 10.22 -25.14 -20.54
N LEU A 176 10.94 -25.69 -19.56
CA LEU A 176 12.18 -25.12 -19.01
C LEU A 176 13.37 -25.53 -19.87
N HIS A 177 14.15 -24.55 -20.31
CA HIS A 177 15.35 -24.76 -21.12
C HIS A 177 16.61 -24.41 -20.33
N PRO A 178 17.71 -25.15 -20.51
CA PRO A 178 18.96 -24.92 -19.76
C PRO A 178 19.61 -23.56 -20.09
N GLU A 179 19.18 -22.92 -21.17
CA GLU A 179 19.61 -21.60 -21.59
C GLU A 179 19.19 -20.55 -20.54
N ALA A 180 19.99 -19.49 -20.39
CA ALA A 180 19.61 -18.34 -19.58
C ALA A 180 18.62 -17.43 -20.34
N GLU A 181 17.72 -16.79 -19.61
CA GLU A 181 16.88 -15.69 -20.13
C GLU A 181 17.05 -14.43 -19.30
N GLU A 182 16.73 -13.30 -19.92
CA GLU A 182 16.65 -12.01 -19.23
C GLU A 182 15.19 -11.69 -18.92
N LEU A 183 14.87 -11.52 -17.63
CA LEU A 183 13.57 -11.06 -17.16
C LEU A 183 13.61 -9.57 -16.87
N ILE A 184 12.52 -8.87 -17.22
CA ILE A 184 12.30 -7.47 -16.83
C ILE A 184 11.36 -7.45 -15.62
N SER A 185 11.85 -6.91 -14.51
CA SER A 185 11.06 -6.81 -13.27
C SER A 185 10.13 -5.59 -13.26
N ASN A 186 9.27 -5.51 -12.26
CA ASN A 186 8.50 -4.31 -11.92
C ASN A 186 9.21 -3.42 -10.87
N LEU A 187 10.50 -3.65 -10.63
CA LEU A 187 11.32 -2.90 -9.69
C LEU A 187 12.02 -1.77 -10.44
N LEU A 188 11.61 -0.53 -10.20
CA LEU A 188 12.24 0.65 -10.78
C LEU A 188 13.18 1.23 -9.73
N PRO A 189 14.52 1.19 -9.94
CA PRO A 189 15.46 1.81 -9.02
C PRO A 189 15.17 3.30 -8.87
N ILE A 190 15.46 3.86 -7.69
CA ILE A 190 15.31 5.30 -7.48
C ILE A 190 16.61 5.96 -7.04
N SER A 191 16.81 7.19 -7.50
CA SER A 191 17.82 8.10 -6.97
C SER A 191 17.14 9.30 -6.32
N THR A 192 17.72 9.76 -5.22
CA THR A 192 17.24 10.89 -4.44
C THR A 192 18.38 11.89 -4.23
N PRO A 193 18.10 13.16 -3.95
CA PRO A 193 19.13 14.12 -3.59
C PRO A 193 19.90 13.65 -2.34
N GLU A 194 21.16 14.06 -2.21
CA GLU A 194 22.00 13.71 -1.05
C GLU A 194 21.52 14.36 0.25
N ILE A 195 20.71 15.41 0.14
CA ILE A 195 20.26 16.24 1.25
C ILE A 195 18.73 16.38 1.20
N ILE A 196 18.08 16.11 2.34
CA ILE A 196 16.71 16.49 2.64
C ILE A 196 16.72 17.94 3.13
N ARG A 197 16.08 18.83 2.37
CA ARG A 197 15.91 20.23 2.78
C ARG A 197 14.85 20.32 3.85
N THR A 198 15.06 21.22 4.82
CA THR A 198 14.12 21.42 5.92
C THR A 198 13.84 22.89 6.17
N ALA A 199 12.65 23.17 6.70
CA ALA A 199 12.27 24.51 7.15
C ALA A 199 11.31 24.43 8.34
N LYS A 200 11.47 25.31 9.33
CA LYS A 200 10.55 25.38 10.47
C LYS A 200 9.28 26.13 10.06
N VAL A 201 8.13 25.53 10.31
CA VAL A 201 6.81 26.09 10.04
C VAL A 201 6.36 26.90 11.25
N VAL A 202 6.19 28.20 11.06
CA VAL A 202 5.81 29.13 12.14
C VAL A 202 4.29 29.27 12.20
N ARG A 203 3.67 28.87 13.31
CA ARG A 203 2.26 29.15 13.59
C ARG A 203 2.09 30.59 14.05
N LYS A 204 1.37 31.40 13.26
CA LYS A 204 1.03 32.78 13.63
C LYS A 204 -0.33 32.85 14.31
N LYS A 205 -0.48 33.68 15.35
CA LYS A 205 -1.75 33.88 16.08
C LYS A 205 -2.93 34.30 15.19
N LYS A 206 -2.68 35.05 14.11
CA LYS A 206 -3.69 35.47 13.11
C LYS A 206 -3.52 34.78 11.75
N GLY A 207 -2.66 33.77 11.65
CA GLY A 207 -2.38 33.05 10.41
C GLY A 207 -3.25 31.81 10.24
N GLY A 208 -3.48 31.40 8.99
CA GLY A 208 -4.16 30.16 8.67
C GLY A 208 -3.25 28.93 8.88
N PRO A 209 -3.79 27.71 8.76
CA PRO A 209 -2.97 26.51 8.71
C PRO A 209 -2.03 26.55 7.50
N PHE A 210 -0.86 25.90 7.59
CA PHE A 210 0.16 25.96 6.53
C PHE A 210 -0.36 25.68 5.10
N PRO A 211 -1.24 24.69 4.86
CA PRO A 211 -1.80 24.47 3.52
C PRO A 211 -2.55 25.68 2.94
N ALA A 212 -3.23 26.48 3.78
CA ALA A 212 -3.92 27.69 3.37
C ALA A 212 -2.92 28.82 3.06
N GLU A 213 -1.86 28.94 3.85
CA GLU A 213 -0.79 29.91 3.59
C GLU A 213 -0.03 29.59 2.30
N LEU A 214 0.23 28.31 2.03
CA LEU A 214 0.82 27.82 0.78
C LEU A 214 -0.08 28.12 -0.42
N GLU A 215 -1.39 27.84 -0.32
CA GLU A 215 -2.37 28.15 -1.38
C GLU A 215 -2.41 29.65 -1.69
N ARG A 216 -2.38 30.46 -0.63
CA ARG A 216 -2.35 31.92 -0.75
C ARG A 216 -1.08 32.38 -1.48
N SER A 217 0.09 31.89 -1.07
CA SER A 217 1.36 32.22 -1.75
C SER A 217 1.33 31.78 -3.21
N TRP A 218 0.93 30.53 -3.51
CA TRP A 218 0.87 30.02 -4.87
C TRP A 218 -0.08 30.82 -5.79
N THR A 219 -1.22 31.27 -5.25
CA THR A 219 -2.16 32.13 -5.99
C THR A 219 -1.61 33.54 -6.19
N GLN A 220 -0.99 34.13 -5.17
CA GLN A 220 -0.44 35.49 -5.23
C GLN A 220 0.78 35.61 -6.14
N THR A 221 1.57 34.55 -6.26
CA THR A 221 2.71 34.48 -7.20
C THR A 221 2.28 34.18 -8.63
N GLY A 222 0.98 34.24 -8.94
CA GLY A 222 0.46 34.10 -10.30
C GLY A 222 0.45 32.67 -10.84
N LYS A 223 0.64 31.65 -10.00
CA LYS A 223 0.67 30.22 -10.40
C LYS A 223 1.65 29.92 -11.55
N THR A 224 2.77 30.63 -11.58
CA THR A 224 3.82 30.48 -12.61
C THR A 224 4.54 29.12 -12.51
N GLU A 225 4.58 28.53 -11.32
CA GLU A 225 5.14 27.21 -11.04
C GLU A 225 4.02 26.25 -10.62
N PRO A 226 4.16 24.92 -10.87
CA PRO A 226 3.26 23.92 -10.31
C PRO A 226 3.15 24.05 -8.79
N ARG A 227 1.96 23.79 -8.25
CA ARG A 227 1.76 23.85 -6.80
C ARG A 227 2.68 22.83 -6.10
N PRO A 228 3.49 23.25 -5.11
CA PRO A 228 4.29 22.30 -4.35
C PRO A 228 3.40 21.34 -3.56
N VAL A 229 3.65 20.04 -3.72
CA VAL A 229 3.03 18.92 -3.01
C VAL A 229 4.06 17.90 -2.53
N GLY A 230 5.31 18.02 -2.98
CA GLY A 230 6.47 17.17 -2.69
C GLY A 230 7.06 17.28 -1.29
N PHE A 231 6.29 17.72 -0.29
CA PHE A 231 6.79 17.94 1.06
C PHE A 231 5.91 17.24 2.11
N TRP A 232 6.51 17.02 3.28
CA TRP A 232 5.84 16.51 4.47
C TRP A 232 6.17 17.40 5.67
N ILE A 233 5.21 17.60 6.58
CA ILE A 233 5.43 18.36 7.82
C ILE A 233 5.26 17.41 8.99
N ASP A 234 6.28 17.36 9.85
CA ASP A 234 6.32 16.59 11.09
C ASP A 234 6.84 17.48 12.21
N ASP A 235 6.18 17.48 13.37
CA ASP A 235 6.56 18.31 14.52
C ASP A 235 6.89 19.79 14.18
N GLY A 236 6.10 20.37 13.26
CA GLY A 236 6.30 21.74 12.81
C GLY A 236 7.54 21.97 11.93
N VAL A 237 8.21 20.92 11.46
CA VAL A 237 9.31 20.98 10.49
C VAL A 237 8.84 20.43 9.16
N LEU A 238 9.02 21.22 8.11
CA LEU A 238 8.83 20.81 6.73
C LEU A 238 10.06 20.06 6.24
N HIS A 239 9.85 18.93 5.57
CA HIS A 239 10.86 18.09 4.92
C HIS A 239 10.53 17.95 3.43
N THR A 240 11.51 18.16 2.56
CA THR A 240 11.34 18.06 1.11
C THR A 240 12.66 17.68 0.42
N PHE A 241 12.58 17.05 -0.75
CA PHE A 241 13.71 16.91 -1.67
C PHE A 241 13.86 18.11 -2.62
N GLU A 242 12.81 18.92 -2.74
CA GLU A 242 12.82 20.12 -3.56
C GLU A 242 13.72 21.20 -2.98
N ASP A 243 14.29 22.02 -3.85
CA ASP A 243 14.97 23.23 -3.40
C ASP A 243 13.94 24.24 -2.88
N LEU A 244 14.34 24.94 -1.81
CA LEU A 244 13.49 25.89 -1.09
C LEU A 244 13.71 27.33 -1.58
N ASP A 245 14.01 27.49 -2.87
CA ASP A 245 14.35 28.74 -3.56
C ASP A 245 13.34 29.14 -4.66
N GLY A 246 12.41 28.26 -5.01
CA GLY A 246 11.28 28.55 -5.90
C GLY A 246 10.47 29.78 -5.46
N VAL A 247 9.72 30.38 -6.39
CA VAL A 247 9.03 31.67 -6.15
C VAL A 247 8.05 31.56 -4.98
N VAL A 248 7.32 30.45 -4.89
CA VAL A 248 6.37 30.16 -3.80
C VAL A 248 7.10 30.02 -2.46
N TRP A 249 8.22 29.31 -2.42
CA TRP A 249 8.99 29.11 -1.20
C TRP A 249 9.59 30.43 -0.69
N ARG A 250 10.19 31.23 -1.58
CA ARG A 250 10.74 32.55 -1.24
C ARG A 250 9.69 33.48 -0.66
N ASP A 251 8.46 33.45 -1.18
CA ASP A 251 7.36 34.22 -0.61
C ASP A 251 7.00 33.74 0.81
N LEU A 252 6.93 32.42 1.05
CA LEU A 252 6.66 31.87 2.38
C LEU A 252 7.75 32.22 3.41
N PHE A 253 9.03 32.25 3.00
CA PHE A 253 10.12 32.74 3.85
C PHE A 253 10.02 34.24 4.11
N ARG A 254 9.79 35.06 3.07
CA ARG A 254 9.61 36.52 3.20
C ARG A 254 8.48 36.87 4.16
N ARG A 255 7.37 36.13 4.07
CA ARG A 255 6.21 36.30 4.94
C ARG A 255 6.44 35.72 6.34
N GLY A 256 7.57 35.08 6.62
CA GLY A 256 7.87 34.47 7.92
C GLY A 256 6.93 33.32 8.29
N VAL A 257 6.39 32.62 7.28
CA VAL A 257 5.64 31.36 7.47
C VAL A 257 6.63 30.20 7.60
N LEU A 258 7.74 30.28 6.87
CA LEU A 258 8.88 29.37 6.97
C LEU A 258 10.11 30.11 7.51
N VAL A 259 10.91 29.40 8.31
CA VAL A 259 12.21 29.86 8.80
C VAL A 259 13.25 28.80 8.48
N ALA A 260 14.48 29.23 8.18
CA ALA A 260 15.57 28.33 7.85
C ALA A 260 15.76 27.28 8.96
N HIS A 261 16.01 26.04 8.56
CA HIS A 261 16.25 24.92 9.46
C HIS A 261 17.38 24.05 8.90
N THR A 262 18.04 23.30 9.78
CA THR A 262 19.21 22.51 9.41
C THR A 262 18.81 21.38 8.47
N PRO A 263 19.39 21.30 7.26
CA PRO A 263 19.13 20.20 6.33
C PRO A 263 19.66 18.88 6.89
N ILE A 264 19.10 17.77 6.42
CA ILE A 264 19.43 16.42 6.90
C ILE A 264 20.08 15.64 5.75
N PRO A 265 21.23 14.98 5.93
CA PRO A 265 21.74 14.04 4.93
C PRO A 265 20.73 12.94 4.66
N THR A 266 20.37 12.70 3.40
CA THR A 266 19.33 11.72 3.04
C THR A 266 19.65 10.32 3.54
N LYS A 267 20.94 9.96 3.57
CA LYS A 267 21.43 8.67 4.09
C LYS A 267 21.06 8.44 5.56
N THR A 268 20.88 9.49 6.36
CA THR A 268 20.45 9.39 7.76
C THR A 268 19.11 8.67 7.89
N TRP A 269 18.20 8.84 6.93
CA TRP A 269 16.93 8.09 6.93
C TRP A 269 16.95 6.90 5.97
N SER A 270 17.49 7.06 4.77
CA SER A 270 17.42 6.01 3.73
C SER A 270 18.22 4.75 4.07
N GLN A 271 19.32 4.90 4.82
CA GLN A 271 20.18 3.79 5.25
C GLN A 271 19.98 3.41 6.72
N SER A 272 19.04 4.06 7.43
CA SER A 272 18.72 3.70 8.82
C SER A 272 18.13 2.30 8.90
N ASN A 273 18.40 1.61 10.01
CA ASN A 273 17.74 0.35 10.37
C ASN A 273 16.52 0.57 11.30
N SER A 274 16.29 1.82 11.73
CA SER A 274 15.10 2.19 12.51
C SER A 274 13.87 2.21 11.62
N PHE A 275 12.82 1.47 12.01
CA PHE A 275 11.53 1.51 11.33
C PHE A 275 10.92 2.91 11.28
N ALA A 276 11.15 3.73 12.31
CA ALA A 276 10.66 5.11 12.34
C ALA A 276 11.29 5.95 11.22
N ASP A 277 12.62 5.90 11.07
CA ASP A 277 13.32 6.68 10.05
C ASP A 277 13.03 6.18 8.63
N GLN A 278 12.95 4.85 8.45
CA GLN A 278 12.51 4.27 7.18
C GLN A 278 11.08 4.72 6.85
N GLY A 279 10.18 4.76 7.83
CA GLY A 279 8.83 5.28 7.67
C GLY A 279 8.79 6.76 7.26
N ARG A 280 9.64 7.61 7.89
CA ARG A 280 9.81 9.02 7.49
C ARG A 280 10.31 9.15 6.06
N PHE A 281 11.31 8.36 5.68
CA PHE A 281 11.85 8.34 4.32
C PHE A 281 10.79 7.92 3.29
N ILE A 282 10.03 6.85 3.56
CA ILE A 282 8.95 6.39 2.69
C ILE A 282 7.86 7.46 2.56
N LYS A 283 7.49 8.16 3.65
CA LYS A 283 6.54 9.28 3.59
C LYS A 283 7.04 10.38 2.65
N LEU A 284 8.32 10.74 2.75
CA LEU A 284 8.92 11.74 1.88
C LEU A 284 8.97 11.27 0.42
N LEU A 285 9.38 10.03 0.15
CA LEU A 285 9.34 9.41 -1.19
C LEU A 285 7.93 9.44 -1.80
N ASN A 286 6.90 9.09 -1.03
CA ASN A 286 5.51 9.17 -1.48
C ASN A 286 5.13 10.60 -1.89
N LYS A 287 5.53 11.61 -1.10
CA LYS A 287 5.27 13.02 -1.43
C LYS A 287 6.01 13.44 -2.70
N SER A 288 7.27 13.06 -2.84
CA SER A 288 8.06 13.40 -4.02
C SER A 288 7.55 12.68 -5.28
N LEU A 289 7.03 11.46 -5.18
CA LEU A 289 6.32 10.83 -6.29
C LEU A 289 5.05 11.61 -6.65
N HIS A 290 4.32 12.11 -5.66
CA HIS A 290 3.16 12.97 -5.93
C HIS A 290 3.56 14.27 -6.64
N GLN A 291 4.70 14.87 -6.30
CA GLN A 291 5.24 16.01 -7.05
C GLN A 291 5.53 15.60 -8.49
N LEU A 292 6.30 14.52 -8.69
CA LEU A 292 6.68 14.01 -10.01
C LEU A 292 5.45 13.75 -10.90
N CYS A 293 4.40 13.13 -10.36
CA CYS A 293 3.16 12.88 -11.08
C CYS A 293 2.34 14.16 -11.32
N ALA A 294 2.31 15.11 -10.38
CA ALA A 294 1.63 16.39 -10.56
C ALA A 294 2.32 17.29 -11.60
N GLU A 295 3.64 17.21 -11.69
CA GLU A 295 4.46 17.87 -12.71
C GLU A 295 4.53 17.08 -14.02
N SER A 296 3.60 16.15 -14.26
CA SER A 296 3.62 15.38 -15.49
C SER A 296 3.52 16.29 -16.70
N GLN A 297 4.60 16.32 -17.48
CA GLN A 297 4.72 17.07 -18.73
C GLN A 297 4.08 16.32 -19.91
N THR A 298 3.31 15.27 -19.61
CA THR A 298 2.46 14.60 -20.59
C THR A 298 1.26 15.49 -20.91
N GLU A 299 0.73 15.41 -22.14
CA GLU A 299 -0.52 16.08 -22.52
C GLU A 299 -1.72 15.60 -21.66
N ALA A 300 -1.59 14.45 -21.01
CA ALA A 300 -2.58 13.87 -20.13
C ALA A 300 -2.28 14.18 -18.65
N THR A 301 -3.31 14.57 -17.90
CA THR A 301 -3.20 14.85 -16.47
C THR A 301 -3.27 13.57 -15.65
N LEU A 302 -2.37 13.42 -14.69
CA LEU A 302 -2.40 12.34 -13.70
C LEU A 302 -3.11 12.80 -12.41
N GLY A 303 -3.96 11.93 -11.88
CA GLY A 303 -4.66 12.12 -10.61
C GLY A 303 -4.45 10.96 -9.65
N TYR A 304 -4.47 11.22 -8.35
CA TYR A 304 -4.34 10.20 -7.31
C TYR A 304 -5.66 9.92 -6.62
N SER A 305 -6.20 8.72 -6.81
CA SER A 305 -7.40 8.27 -6.08
C SER A 305 -7.02 7.73 -4.71
N LYS A 306 -7.38 8.43 -3.64
CA LYS A 306 -7.14 7.98 -2.25
C LYS A 306 -7.87 6.68 -1.91
N GLN A 307 -9.09 6.51 -2.41
CA GLN A 307 -9.91 5.32 -2.14
C GLN A 307 -9.36 4.08 -2.86
N MET A 308 -8.91 4.24 -4.11
CA MET A 308 -8.34 3.15 -4.89
C MET A 308 -6.83 2.95 -4.66
N LYS A 309 -6.17 3.92 -4.00
CA LYS A 309 -4.72 3.96 -3.73
C LYS A 309 -3.89 3.81 -5.01
N CYS A 310 -4.28 4.50 -6.07
CA CYS A 310 -3.62 4.42 -7.38
C CYS A 310 -3.53 5.79 -8.03
N TRP A 311 -2.51 5.95 -8.87
CA TRP A 311 -2.43 7.01 -9.86
C TRP A 311 -3.13 6.57 -11.14
N LEU A 312 -3.88 7.48 -11.76
CA LEU A 312 -4.62 7.23 -12.99
C LEU A 312 -4.64 8.46 -13.90
N PHE A 313 -4.84 8.27 -15.19
CA PHE A 313 -5.04 9.38 -16.12
C PHE A 313 -6.46 9.92 -16.03
N GLN A 314 -6.60 11.21 -15.73
CA GLN A 314 -7.89 11.89 -15.63
C GLN A 314 -8.49 12.15 -17.01
N ALA A 315 -9.79 11.96 -17.13
CA ALA A 315 -10.54 12.28 -18.34
C ALA A 315 -10.57 13.79 -18.56
N GLN A 316 -10.19 14.21 -19.77
CA GLN A 316 -10.29 15.61 -20.16
C GLN A 316 -11.73 15.98 -20.51
N ALA A 317 -12.16 17.18 -20.12
CA ALA A 317 -13.49 17.70 -20.43
C ALA A 317 -13.76 17.61 -21.95
N GLY A 318 -14.93 17.05 -22.30
CA GLY A 318 -15.34 16.87 -23.70
C GLY A 318 -14.65 15.73 -24.46
N ARG A 319 -13.65 15.04 -23.90
CA ARG A 319 -12.97 13.91 -24.54
C ARG A 319 -13.37 12.58 -23.91
N ARG A 320 -14.07 11.74 -24.69
CA ARG A 320 -14.51 10.41 -24.26
C ARG A 320 -13.42 9.34 -24.30
N ILE A 321 -12.36 9.55 -25.08
CA ILE A 321 -11.23 8.61 -25.19
C ILE A 321 -9.93 9.42 -25.13
N GLY A 322 -9.01 8.99 -24.28
CA GLY A 322 -7.68 9.57 -24.14
C GLY A 322 -6.63 8.65 -24.72
N HIS A 323 -5.67 9.21 -25.44
CA HIS A 323 -4.49 8.50 -25.93
C HIS A 323 -3.23 9.22 -25.49
N LEU A 324 -2.18 8.46 -25.21
CA LEU A 324 -0.84 8.96 -24.94
C LEU A 324 0.15 8.32 -25.92
N LYS A 325 0.98 9.14 -26.55
CA LYS A 325 2.09 8.66 -27.38
C LYS A 325 3.22 8.20 -26.45
N THR A 326 3.73 7.00 -26.68
CA THR A 326 4.74 6.34 -25.84
C THR A 326 5.81 5.73 -26.74
N ARG A 327 7.05 5.66 -26.25
CA ARG A 327 8.16 4.99 -26.93
C ARG A 327 8.49 3.61 -26.35
N ALA A 328 7.67 3.09 -25.43
CA ALA A 328 8.02 1.95 -24.55
C ALA A 328 8.02 0.55 -25.20
N ILE A 329 7.39 0.40 -26.39
CA ILE A 329 7.27 -0.91 -27.04
C ILE A 329 7.55 -0.77 -28.54
N LYS A 330 6.90 0.16 -29.23
CA LYS A 330 7.21 0.50 -30.63
C LYS A 330 7.49 2.00 -30.75
N LEU A 331 8.38 2.37 -31.67
CA LEU A 331 8.62 3.77 -32.03
C LEU A 331 7.29 4.40 -32.48
N ASN A 332 6.82 5.43 -31.77
CA ASN A 332 5.54 6.14 -32.02
C ASN A 332 4.24 5.36 -31.72
N ALA A 333 4.26 4.37 -30.81
CA ALA A 333 3.03 3.71 -30.37
C ALA A 333 2.09 4.68 -29.61
N SER A 334 0.80 4.65 -29.95
CA SER A 334 -0.26 5.35 -29.21
C SER A 334 -0.98 4.36 -28.29
N ARG A 335 -1.06 4.65 -26.99
CA ARG A 335 -1.76 3.82 -26.00
C ARG A 335 -3.02 4.53 -25.52
N MET A 336 -4.15 3.84 -25.49
CA MET A 336 -5.38 4.35 -24.89
C MET A 336 -5.24 4.37 -23.37
N ILE A 337 -5.35 5.55 -22.77
CA ILE A 337 -5.12 5.77 -21.33
C ILE A 337 -6.41 5.90 -20.53
N TYR A 338 -7.50 6.31 -21.17
CA TYR A 338 -8.84 6.28 -20.57
C TYR A 338 -9.93 6.18 -21.62
N LYS A 339 -11.10 5.68 -21.22
CA LYS A 339 -12.29 5.54 -22.07
C LYS A 339 -13.58 5.69 -21.28
N ALA A 340 -14.52 6.49 -21.79
CA ALA A 340 -15.89 6.57 -21.30
C ALA A 340 -16.67 5.33 -21.74
N ILE A 341 -17.32 4.67 -20.78
CA ILE A 341 -18.21 3.54 -21.03
C ILE A 341 -19.64 4.06 -21.07
N LYS A 342 -20.31 3.88 -22.21
CA LYS A 342 -21.70 4.34 -22.42
C LYS A 342 -22.68 3.62 -21.49
N ASN A 343 -23.68 4.34 -21.00
CA ASN A 343 -24.77 3.77 -20.23
C ASN A 343 -25.81 3.14 -21.15
N LYS A 344 -25.71 1.81 -21.34
CA LYS A 344 -26.64 1.04 -22.18
C LYS A 344 -28.09 1.01 -21.67
N LEU A 345 -28.34 1.47 -20.44
CA LEU A 345 -29.68 1.53 -19.84
C LEU A 345 -30.32 2.92 -19.93
N SER A 346 -29.64 3.87 -20.55
CA SER A 346 -30.11 5.25 -20.72
C SER A 346 -30.45 5.50 -22.18
N ASP A 347 -31.57 6.20 -22.42
CA ASP A 347 -31.96 6.65 -23.75
C ASP A 347 -31.11 7.84 -24.24
N ASP A 348 -30.45 8.56 -23.33
CA ASP A 348 -29.45 9.56 -23.67
C ASP A 348 -28.18 8.91 -24.24
N PRO A 349 -27.82 9.13 -25.53
CA PRO A 349 -26.65 8.55 -26.16
C PRO A 349 -25.32 9.06 -25.59
N GLU A 350 -25.36 10.20 -24.90
CA GLU A 350 -24.21 10.82 -24.26
C GLU A 350 -24.04 10.35 -22.79
N ALA A 351 -25.00 9.64 -22.23
CA ALA A 351 -24.93 9.16 -20.85
C ALA A 351 -23.72 8.22 -20.63
N ILE A 352 -22.88 8.60 -19.68
CA ILE A 352 -21.70 7.82 -19.28
C ILE A 352 -22.05 6.99 -18.05
N GLN A 353 -21.82 5.69 -18.14
CA GLN A 353 -22.02 4.78 -17.02
C GLN A 353 -20.87 4.87 -16.01
N HIS A 354 -19.65 4.83 -16.54
CA HIS A 354 -18.40 4.96 -15.81
C HIS A 354 -17.25 5.16 -16.80
N TRP A 355 -16.08 5.45 -16.29
CA TRP A 355 -14.85 5.58 -17.05
C TRP A 355 -13.91 4.43 -16.73
N GLN A 356 -13.11 4.02 -17.69
CA GLN A 356 -12.00 3.08 -17.55
C GLN A 356 -10.69 3.84 -17.70
N HIS A 357 -9.70 3.56 -16.88
CA HIS A 357 -8.40 4.23 -16.86
C HIS A 357 -7.25 3.23 -16.71
N GLU A 358 -6.20 3.43 -17.50
CA GLU A 358 -4.87 2.93 -17.16
C GLU A 358 -4.43 3.59 -15.85
N ALA A 359 -4.00 2.76 -14.90
CA ALA A 359 -3.59 3.19 -13.58
C ALA A 359 -2.37 2.38 -13.11
N PHE A 360 -1.72 2.87 -12.07
CA PHE A 360 -0.74 2.09 -11.33
C PHE A 360 -0.88 2.29 -9.83
N ARG A 361 -0.56 1.23 -9.11
CA ARG A 361 -0.26 1.25 -7.68
C ARG A 361 1.24 1.15 -7.50
N TYR A 362 1.71 1.58 -6.34
CA TYR A 362 3.13 1.54 -6.03
C TYR A 362 3.36 1.31 -4.55
N LYS A 363 4.57 0.86 -4.23
CA LYS A 363 5.16 0.94 -2.89
C LYS A 363 6.66 1.17 -3.04
N PHE A 364 7.27 1.83 -2.06
CA PHE A 364 8.73 1.90 -1.98
C PHE A 364 9.26 0.75 -1.14
N GLN A 365 10.30 0.09 -1.61
CA GLN A 365 10.91 -1.03 -0.92
C GLN A 365 12.44 -0.96 -1.03
N ARG A 366 13.13 -1.24 0.08
CA ARG A 366 14.59 -1.32 0.13
C ARG A 366 15.03 -2.78 -0.02
N PHE A 367 15.98 -3.04 -0.91
CA PHE A 367 16.70 -4.30 -1.02
C PHE A 367 18.19 -4.02 -0.86
N GLY A 368 18.81 -4.58 0.19
CA GLY A 368 20.16 -4.18 0.60
C GLY A 368 20.23 -2.69 0.94
N SER A 369 21.09 -1.95 0.24
CA SER A 369 21.24 -0.49 0.35
C SER A 369 20.45 0.30 -0.71
N ALA A 370 19.87 -0.37 -1.70
CA ALA A 370 19.17 0.25 -2.81
C ALA A 370 17.67 0.33 -2.57
N TRP A 371 17.06 1.42 -3.02
CA TRP A 371 15.62 1.65 -2.94
C TRP A 371 14.98 1.53 -4.31
N TYR A 372 13.77 1.00 -4.33
CA TYR A 372 13.02 0.73 -5.54
C TYR A 372 11.58 1.20 -5.37
N LEU A 373 11.03 1.78 -6.45
CA LEU A 373 9.60 1.89 -6.64
C LEU A 373 9.12 0.55 -7.22
N VAL A 374 8.37 -0.20 -6.43
CA VAL A 374 7.70 -1.42 -6.89
C VAL A 374 6.42 -1.02 -7.58
N LEU A 375 6.42 -1.08 -8.91
CA LEU A 375 5.29 -0.70 -9.76
C LEU A 375 4.28 -1.84 -9.86
N THR A 376 2.99 -1.56 -9.74
CA THR A 376 1.94 -2.56 -9.97
C THR A 376 0.90 -1.98 -10.92
N PRO A 377 0.88 -2.42 -12.20
CA PRO A 377 -0.18 -2.06 -13.13
C PRO A 377 -1.57 -2.29 -12.55
N TYR A 378 -2.50 -1.40 -12.88
CA TYR A 378 -3.84 -1.44 -12.33
C TYR A 378 -4.87 -0.87 -13.31
N TRP A 379 -6.08 -1.41 -13.26
CA TRP A 379 -7.23 -0.83 -13.95
C TRP A 379 -8.13 -0.11 -12.96
N ALA A 380 -8.22 1.21 -13.11
CA ALA A 380 -9.13 2.04 -12.36
C ALA A 380 -10.39 2.33 -13.18
N PHE A 381 -11.52 2.37 -12.49
CA PHE A 381 -12.83 2.65 -13.04
C PHE A 381 -13.50 3.70 -12.15
N THR A 382 -13.80 4.86 -12.72
CA THR A 382 -14.35 5.97 -11.97
C THR A 382 -15.76 6.32 -12.41
N SER A 383 -16.57 6.90 -11.52
CA SER A 383 -17.88 7.44 -11.90
C SER A 383 -17.78 8.85 -12.50
N ASP A 384 -16.74 9.59 -12.15
CA ASP A 384 -16.54 11.01 -12.50
C ASP A 384 -15.52 11.24 -13.62
N GLY A 385 -14.75 10.22 -14.01
CA GLY A 385 -13.64 10.36 -14.94
C GLY A 385 -12.36 10.88 -14.30
N VAL A 386 -12.33 11.07 -12.98
CA VAL A 386 -11.27 11.81 -12.28
C VAL A 386 -10.64 10.98 -11.17
N GLU A 387 -11.38 10.57 -10.15
CA GLU A 387 -10.81 9.84 -9.00
C GLU A 387 -11.81 9.01 -8.22
N SER A 388 -13.11 9.33 -8.29
CA SER A 388 -14.14 8.67 -7.49
C SER A 388 -14.39 7.27 -8.02
N PRO A 389 -14.17 6.21 -7.21
CA PRO A 389 -14.35 4.85 -7.69
C PRO A 389 -15.79 4.60 -8.11
N SER A 390 -15.93 3.95 -9.24
CA SER A 390 -17.21 3.50 -9.73
C SER A 390 -17.72 2.29 -8.95
N ARG A 391 -19.04 2.10 -8.88
CA ARG A 391 -19.63 0.86 -8.31
C ARG A 391 -19.15 -0.41 -9.00
N TRP A 392 -18.67 -0.31 -10.24
CA TRP A 392 -18.12 -1.43 -11.01
C TRP A 392 -16.61 -1.65 -10.79
N GLN A 393 -15.91 -0.82 -10.02
CA GLN A 393 -14.45 -0.88 -9.83
C GLN A 393 -13.94 -2.30 -9.57
N LYS A 394 -14.51 -2.99 -8.58
CA LYS A 394 -14.04 -4.32 -8.17
C LYS A 394 -14.22 -5.36 -9.28
N LYS A 395 -15.41 -5.39 -9.90
CA LYS A 395 -15.78 -6.38 -10.93
C LYS A 395 -15.04 -6.12 -12.25
N SER A 396 -15.07 -4.89 -12.75
CA SER A 396 -14.45 -4.55 -14.05
C SER A 396 -12.93 -4.62 -14.00
N SER A 397 -12.29 -4.19 -12.91
CA SER A 397 -10.84 -4.31 -12.74
C SER A 397 -10.37 -5.76 -12.67
N ALA A 398 -11.16 -6.66 -12.06
CA ALA A 398 -10.87 -8.08 -12.11
C ALA A 398 -11.05 -8.66 -13.53
N ASN A 399 -12.10 -8.25 -14.24
CA ASN A 399 -12.36 -8.73 -15.61
C ASN A 399 -11.31 -8.26 -16.62
N MET A 400 -10.72 -7.08 -16.44
CA MET A 400 -9.62 -6.61 -17.28
C MET A 400 -8.33 -7.39 -17.04
N ARG A 401 -8.01 -7.74 -15.79
CA ARG A 401 -6.77 -8.43 -15.42
C ARG A 401 -6.78 -9.93 -15.70
N LYS A 402 -7.96 -10.57 -15.67
CA LYS A 402 -8.11 -12.01 -15.91
C LYS A 402 -7.53 -12.51 -17.24
N PRO A 403 -7.75 -11.84 -18.38
CA PRO A 403 -7.19 -12.28 -19.66
C PRO A 403 -5.74 -11.81 -19.88
N GLU A 404 -5.16 -10.97 -19.02
CA GLU A 404 -3.82 -10.42 -19.24
C GLU A 404 -2.74 -11.50 -19.06
N LYS A 405 -1.97 -11.73 -20.13
CA LYS A 405 -0.81 -12.63 -20.15
C LYS A 405 0.50 -11.85 -19.92
N ASN A 406 1.62 -12.56 -19.85
CA ASN A 406 2.95 -12.01 -19.54
C ASN A 406 3.29 -10.76 -20.38
N ARG A 407 3.15 -10.82 -21.72
CA ARG A 407 3.45 -9.68 -22.61
C ARG A 407 2.56 -8.47 -22.39
N ALA A 408 1.26 -8.67 -22.11
CA ALA A 408 0.38 -7.57 -21.76
C ALA A 408 0.85 -6.89 -20.46
N VAL A 409 1.13 -7.67 -19.41
CA VAL A 409 1.61 -7.17 -18.12
C VAL A 409 2.94 -6.44 -18.27
N LEU A 410 3.90 -7.02 -19.01
CA LEU A 410 5.16 -6.37 -19.37
C LEU A 410 4.88 -5.03 -20.06
N GLY A 411 4.00 -5.03 -21.05
CA GLY A 411 3.60 -3.81 -21.75
C GLY A 411 3.04 -2.73 -20.82
N HIS A 412 2.27 -3.07 -19.79
CA HIS A 412 1.84 -2.09 -18.77
C HIS A 412 3.01 -1.58 -17.92
N VAL A 413 3.91 -2.47 -17.49
CA VAL A 413 5.10 -2.09 -16.70
C VAL A 413 5.98 -1.12 -17.48
N LEU A 414 6.32 -1.44 -18.73
CA LEU A 414 7.16 -0.60 -19.57
C LEU A 414 6.49 0.72 -19.93
N PHE A 415 5.17 0.71 -20.16
CA PHE A 415 4.42 1.93 -20.37
C PHE A 415 4.53 2.88 -19.17
N TRP A 416 4.26 2.40 -17.97
CA TRP A 416 4.37 3.23 -16.77
C TRP A 416 5.81 3.63 -16.47
N ALA A 417 6.79 2.74 -16.72
CA ALA A 417 8.20 3.11 -16.66
C ALA A 417 8.50 4.27 -17.61
N SER A 418 8.00 4.26 -18.85
CA SER A 418 8.21 5.38 -19.79
C SER A 418 7.55 6.70 -19.38
N VAL A 419 6.51 6.65 -18.53
CA VAL A 419 5.84 7.85 -17.99
C VAL A 419 6.57 8.40 -16.75
N LEU A 420 7.16 7.50 -15.95
CA LEU A 420 7.78 7.81 -14.66
C LEU A 420 9.28 8.07 -14.75
N CYS A 421 10.00 7.32 -15.59
CA CYS A 421 11.41 7.50 -15.86
C CYS A 421 11.58 8.73 -16.75
N ARG A 422 11.98 9.84 -16.14
CA ARG A 422 12.21 11.12 -16.83
C ARG A 422 13.69 11.45 -16.74
N ASP A 423 14.36 11.39 -17.87
CA ASP A 423 15.71 11.90 -18.00
C ASP A 423 15.69 13.42 -18.17
N ALA A 424 16.77 14.08 -17.74
CA ALA A 424 17.01 15.46 -18.13
C ALA A 424 17.15 15.53 -19.66
N ASP A 425 16.57 16.56 -20.27
CA ASP A 425 16.82 16.89 -21.67
C ASP A 425 17.33 18.33 -21.78
N LEU A 426 17.66 18.76 -23.01
CA LEU A 426 18.19 20.10 -23.27
C LEU A 426 17.30 21.25 -22.78
N LEU A 427 16.02 20.97 -22.52
CA LEU A 427 15.01 21.97 -22.15
C LEU A 427 14.53 21.82 -20.70
N ARG A 428 14.88 20.72 -20.02
CA ARG A 428 14.25 20.32 -18.76
C ARG A 428 15.27 19.80 -17.75
N SER A 429 15.20 20.35 -16.54
CA SER A 429 15.93 19.80 -15.39
C SER A 429 15.34 18.46 -14.96
N ALA A 430 16.20 17.51 -14.58
CA ALA A 430 15.73 16.24 -14.02
C ALA A 430 14.91 16.47 -12.73
N PRO A 431 13.84 15.69 -12.50
CA PRO A 431 13.12 15.73 -11.23
C PRO A 431 14.07 15.34 -10.09
N LYS A 432 13.80 15.87 -8.88
CA LYS A 432 14.64 15.58 -7.71
C LYS A 432 14.60 14.11 -7.30
N LEU A 433 13.41 13.52 -7.29
CA LEU A 433 13.25 12.07 -7.24
C LEU A 433 13.37 11.52 -8.66
N GLN A 434 14.45 10.80 -8.94
CA GLN A 434 14.66 10.15 -10.22
C GLN A 434 14.22 8.69 -10.11
N ILE A 435 13.46 8.24 -11.10
CA ILE A 435 13.03 6.85 -11.25
C ILE A 435 13.74 6.32 -12.49
N HIS A 436 14.39 5.17 -12.36
CA HIS A 436 15.19 4.56 -13.41
C HIS A 436 14.45 3.40 -14.08
N PRO A 437 14.86 3.02 -15.31
CA PRO A 437 14.28 1.87 -16.00
C PRO A 437 14.26 0.58 -15.15
N PRO A 438 13.30 -0.32 -15.38
CA PRO A 438 13.13 -1.49 -14.53
C PRO A 438 14.35 -2.41 -14.53
N VAL A 439 14.63 -3.05 -13.39
CA VAL A 439 15.76 -3.98 -13.27
C VAL A 439 15.57 -5.17 -14.21
N ARG A 440 16.63 -5.45 -14.98
CA ARG A 440 16.78 -6.66 -15.81
C ARG A 440 17.55 -7.72 -15.01
N LEU A 441 17.07 -8.95 -15.00
CA LEU A 441 17.60 -10.06 -14.22
C LEU A 441 17.88 -11.25 -15.13
N GLY A 442 19.11 -11.74 -15.14
CA GLY A 442 19.42 -13.03 -15.77
C GLY A 442 18.94 -14.18 -14.89
N VAL A 443 18.15 -15.09 -15.44
CA VAL A 443 17.69 -16.29 -14.73
C VAL A 443 18.00 -17.55 -15.55
N THR A 444 18.11 -18.68 -14.85
CA THR A 444 18.33 -19.99 -15.46
C THR A 444 17.68 -21.05 -14.56
N PRO A 445 16.94 -22.03 -15.10
CA PRO A 445 16.62 -22.25 -16.53
C PRO A 445 15.64 -21.19 -17.09
N SER A 446 15.61 -21.03 -18.41
CA SER A 446 14.70 -20.12 -19.15
C SER A 446 13.37 -20.77 -19.49
N ILE A 447 12.38 -19.94 -19.84
CA ILE A 447 11.07 -20.38 -20.34
C ILE A 447 10.94 -19.93 -21.80
N ARG A 448 10.88 -20.86 -22.74
CA ARG A 448 10.66 -20.52 -24.15
C ARG A 448 9.18 -20.30 -24.43
N ASP A 449 8.78 -19.03 -24.53
CA ASP A 449 7.42 -18.61 -24.89
C ASP A 449 6.88 -19.32 -26.16
N VAL A 450 7.76 -19.65 -27.11
CA VAL A 450 7.40 -20.37 -28.36
C VAL A 450 6.83 -21.77 -28.10
N ASP A 451 7.27 -22.47 -27.04
CA ASP A 451 6.74 -23.80 -26.74
C ASP A 451 5.28 -23.77 -26.26
N TRP A 452 4.84 -22.62 -25.71
CA TRP A 452 3.45 -22.42 -25.32
C TRP A 452 2.51 -22.31 -26.53
N LEU A 453 3.01 -21.99 -27.74
CA LEU A 453 2.21 -21.99 -28.97
C LEU A 453 1.65 -23.37 -29.31
N LYS A 454 2.35 -24.44 -28.93
CA LYS A 454 1.95 -25.82 -29.23
C LYS A 454 0.77 -26.30 -28.39
N VAL A 455 0.57 -25.69 -27.22
CA VAL A 455 -0.49 -26.03 -26.26
C VAL A 455 -1.59 -24.97 -26.17
N ALA A 456 -1.40 -23.81 -26.81
CA ALA A 456 -2.39 -22.75 -26.91
C ALA A 456 -3.55 -23.14 -27.83
N LYS A 457 -4.77 -22.73 -27.47
CA LYS A 457 -5.94 -22.84 -28.35
C LYS A 457 -5.76 -21.96 -29.59
N GLU A 458 -6.41 -22.33 -30.70
CA GLU A 458 -6.33 -21.62 -32.00
C GLU A 458 -6.44 -20.09 -31.86
N ALA A 459 -7.44 -19.59 -31.12
CA ALA A 459 -7.66 -18.15 -30.93
C ALA A 459 -6.56 -17.47 -30.10
N GLU A 460 -5.91 -18.19 -29.19
CA GLU A 460 -4.83 -17.67 -28.35
C GLU A 460 -3.47 -17.72 -29.05
N ARG A 461 -3.31 -18.60 -30.04
CA ARG A 461 -2.07 -18.79 -30.78
C ARG A 461 -1.72 -17.56 -31.60
N THR A 462 -2.70 -16.96 -32.29
CA THR A 462 -2.51 -15.75 -33.09
C THR A 462 -2.08 -14.55 -32.22
N GLU A 463 -2.65 -14.40 -31.03
CA GLU A 463 -2.25 -13.35 -30.08
C GLU A 463 -0.82 -13.58 -29.59
N LEU A 464 -0.46 -14.81 -29.23
CA LEU A 464 0.88 -15.17 -28.78
C LEU A 464 1.95 -14.98 -29.87
N GLU A 465 1.63 -15.29 -31.13
CA GLU A 465 2.54 -15.08 -32.28
C GLU A 465 2.79 -13.59 -32.54
N ALA A 466 1.73 -12.77 -32.51
CA ALA A 466 1.84 -11.32 -32.64
C ALA A 466 2.63 -10.70 -31.48
N ASP A 467 2.39 -11.22 -30.27
CA ASP A 467 3.11 -10.86 -29.06
C ASP A 467 4.59 -11.17 -29.25
N LEU A 468 5.00 -12.42 -29.55
CA LEU A 468 6.39 -12.85 -29.76
C LEU A 468 7.17 -12.00 -30.79
N ALA A 469 6.51 -11.54 -31.85
CA ALA A 469 7.12 -10.73 -32.90
C ALA A 469 7.37 -9.24 -32.51
N ALA A 470 6.81 -8.77 -31.39
CA ALA A 470 7.01 -7.40 -30.94
C ALA A 470 8.39 -7.21 -30.27
N GLU A 471 9.17 -6.25 -30.76
CA GLU A 471 10.40 -5.80 -30.09
C GLU A 471 10.08 -5.01 -28.81
N VAL A 472 10.92 -5.16 -27.79
CA VAL A 472 10.85 -4.39 -26.54
C VAL A 472 11.87 -3.27 -26.63
N LEU A 473 11.40 -2.03 -26.77
CA LEU A 473 12.23 -0.83 -26.85
C LEU A 473 12.21 -0.10 -25.50
N LEU A 474 13.21 -0.35 -24.66
CA LEU A 474 13.50 0.45 -23.47
C LEU A 474 15.00 0.61 -23.26
#